data_AF-A0A1Q3EMF5-F1
#
_entry.id   AF-A0A1Q3EMF5-F1
#
_cell.length_a   1.000
_cell.length_b   1.000
_cell.length_c   1.000
_cell.angle_alpha   90.00
_cell.angle_beta   90.00
_cell.angle_gamma   90.00
#
_symmetry.space_group_name_H-M   'P 1'
#
loop_
_entity.id
_entity.type
_entity.pdbx_description
1 polymer ?
#
loop_
_entity_poly.entity_id
_entity_poly.type
_entity_poly.pdbx_seq_one_letter_code
_entity_poly.pdbx_strand_id
1 'polypeptide(L)'
;MLTSAKLLKAYNKLIVTCATFALYAAPYTKSANQAISGTETAEGQRRRWEYQLKFEKNFDHWFKVFLDCVQFYASSENGSLLPLVVRLSSISRRSTST
;
A
#
# COMPACT_ATOMS: atom_id res chain seq x y z
N MET A 1 16.76 1.46 -9.61
CA MET A 1 15.53 0.62 -9.61
C MET A 1 15.41 -0.26 -10.85
N LEU A 2 15.75 0.22 -12.05
CA LEU A 2 15.69 -0.58 -13.30
C LEU A 2 16.81 -1.63 -13.48
N THR A 3 17.83 -1.59 -12.62
CA THR A 3 19.02 -2.46 -12.71
C THR A 3 18.86 -3.80 -11.99
N SER A 4 17.80 -3.97 -11.19
CA SER A 4 17.53 -5.21 -10.46
C SER A 4 16.14 -5.74 -10.77
N ALA A 5 16.08 -6.93 -11.38
CA ALA A 5 14.83 -7.60 -11.72
C ALA A 5 13.99 -7.95 -10.48
N LYS A 6 14.63 -8.28 -9.35
CA LYS A 6 13.92 -8.58 -8.08
C LYS A 6 13.32 -7.31 -7.48
N LEU A 7 14.07 -6.20 -7.47
CA LEU A 7 13.58 -4.91 -6.97
C LEU A 7 12.41 -4.40 -7.83
N LEU A 8 12.53 -4.51 -9.15
CA LEU A 8 11.47 -4.13 -10.09
C LEU A 8 10.21 -4.99 -9.90
N LYS A 9 10.36 -6.28 -9.65
CA LYS A 9 9.23 -7.19 -9.37
C LYS A 9 8.50 -6.81 -8.08
N ALA A 10 9.23 -6.51 -7.01
CA ALA A 10 8.64 -6.06 -5.75
C ALA A 10 7.91 -4.72 -5.91
N TYR A 11 8.54 -3.75 -6.58
CA TYR A 11 7.94 -2.47 -6.88
C TYR A 11 6.66 -2.61 -7.73
N ASN A 12 6.68 -3.44 -8.78
CA ASN A 12 5.51 -3.68 -9.61
C ASN A 12 4.32 -4.23 -8.82
N LYS A 13 4.55 -5.17 -7.88
CA LYS A 13 3.47 -5.70 -7.02
C LYS A 13 2.86 -4.63 -6.11
N LEU A 14 3.67 -3.71 -5.58
CA LEU A 14 3.19 -2.56 -4.82
C LEU A 14 2.36 -1.61 -5.70
N ILE A 15 2.86 -1.27 -6.90
CA ILE A 15 2.15 -0.38 -7.82
C ILE A 15 0.82 -0.98 -8.30
N VAL A 16 0.78 -2.27 -8.61
CA VAL A 16 -0.46 -2.97 -8.97
C VAL A 16 -1.48 -2.91 -7.83
N THR A 17 -1.03 -2.98 -6.57
CA THR A 17 -1.90 -2.83 -5.40
C THR A 17 -2.51 -1.42 -5.33
N CYS A 18 -1.70 -0.38 -5.54
CA CYS A 18 -2.17 1.01 -5.61
C CYS A 18 -3.13 1.25 -6.79
N ALA A 19 -2.82 0.72 -7.96
CA ALA A 19 -3.65 0.84 -9.16
C ALA A 19 -5.00 0.15 -8.97
N THR A 20 -4.99 -1.05 -8.36
CA THR A 20 -6.23 -1.78 -8.03
C THR A 20 -7.10 -0.93 -7.11
N PHE A 21 -6.52 -0.31 -6.07
CA PHE A 21 -7.27 0.59 -5.19
C PHE A 21 -7.86 1.79 -5.92
N ALA A 22 -7.08 2.43 -6.79
CA ALA A 22 -7.55 3.57 -7.58
C ALA A 22 -8.77 3.22 -8.44
N LEU A 23 -8.82 2.01 -9.02
CA LEU A 23 -9.98 1.54 -9.80
C LEU A 23 -11.24 1.38 -8.93
N TYR A 24 -11.08 1.01 -7.66
CA TYR A 24 -12.18 0.87 -6.71
C TYR A 24 -12.54 2.17 -5.98
N ALA A 25 -11.79 3.26 -6.19
CA ALA A 25 -12.01 4.54 -5.52
C ALA A 25 -13.42 5.09 -5.78
N ALA A 26 -13.93 5.03 -7.02
CA ALA A 26 -15.26 5.55 -7.34
C ALA A 26 -16.42 4.80 -6.62
N PRO A 27 -16.49 3.45 -6.66
CA PRO A 27 -17.44 2.69 -5.84
C PRO A 27 -17.28 2.95 -4.34
N TYR A 28 -16.04 3.06 -3.86
CA TYR A 28 -15.74 3.32 -2.47
C TYR A 28 -16.24 4.70 -2.01
N THR A 29 -15.97 5.75 -2.78
CA THR A 29 -16.47 7.11 -2.53
C THR A 29 -17.99 7.17 -2.54
N LYS A 30 -18.64 6.44 -3.45
CA LYS A 30 -20.11 6.34 -3.45
C LYS A 30 -20.63 5.74 -2.14
N SER A 31 -20.06 4.62 -1.69
CA SER A 31 -20.44 3.98 -0.41
C SER A 31 -20.15 4.89 0.78
N ALA A 32 -19.00 5.58 0.79
CA ALA A 32 -18.65 6.54 1.83
C ALA A 32 -19.64 7.71 1.91
N ASN A 33 -20.08 8.25 0.76
CA ASN A 33 -21.10 9.29 0.73
C ASN A 33 -22.45 8.79 1.25
N GLN A 34 -22.83 7.55 0.94
CA GLN A 34 -24.04 6.92 1.50
C GLN A 34 -23.94 6.76 3.02
N ALA A 35 -22.74 6.47 3.54
CA ALA A 35 -22.49 6.38 4.98
C ALA A 35 -22.66 7.75 5.65
N ILE A 36 -22.13 8.82 5.03
CA ILE A 36 -22.26 10.20 5.51
C ILE A 36 -23.72 10.66 5.50
N SER A 37 -24.50 10.30 4.46
CA SER A 37 -25.92 10.66 4.38
C SER A 37 -26.85 9.76 5.22
N GLY A 38 -26.31 8.75 5.92
CA GLY A 38 -27.11 7.81 6.71
C GLY A 38 -27.99 6.87 5.87
N THR A 39 -27.70 6.75 4.57
CA THR A 39 -28.46 5.91 3.62
C THR A 39 -27.76 4.59 3.30
N GLU A 40 -26.59 4.32 3.91
CA GLU A 40 -25.84 3.08 3.75
C GLU A 40 -26.58 1.92 4.43
N THR A 41 -26.72 0.78 3.74
CA THR A 41 -27.26 -0.45 4.35
C THR A 41 -26.20 -1.15 5.18
N ALA A 42 -26.60 -2.02 6.11
CA ALA A 42 -25.67 -2.81 6.91
C ALA A 42 -24.72 -3.65 6.03
N GLU A 43 -25.23 -4.20 4.91
CA GLU A 43 -24.44 -4.94 3.93
C GLU A 43 -23.46 -4.03 3.18
N GLY A 44 -23.88 -2.81 2.84
CA GLY A 44 -23.03 -1.80 2.20
C GLY A 44 -21.86 -1.41 3.09
N GLN A 45 -22.15 -1.11 4.36
CA GLN A 45 -21.16 -0.80 5.39
C GLN A 45 -20.16 -1.95 5.55
N ARG A 46 -20.66 -3.18 5.69
CA ARG A 46 -19.81 -4.37 5.83
C ARG A 46 -18.88 -4.54 4.61
N ARG A 47 -19.40 -4.42 3.39
CA ARG A 47 -18.59 -4.54 2.17
C ARG A 47 -17.52 -3.46 2.07
N ARG A 48 -17.86 -2.21 2.40
CA ARG A 48 -16.90 -1.09 2.44
C ARG A 48 -15.77 -1.38 3.42
N TRP A 49 -16.10 -1.85 4.61
CA TRP A 49 -15.12 -2.20 5.63
C TRP A 49 -14.25 -3.40 5.23
N GLU A 50 -14.84 -4.48 4.72
CA GLU A 50 -14.11 -5.65 4.23
C GLU A 50 -13.13 -5.30 3.09
N TYR A 51 -13.55 -4.41 2.17
CA TYR A 51 -12.70 -3.94 1.09
C TYR A 51 -11.48 -3.20 1.63
N GLN A 52 -11.70 -2.26 2.56
CA GLN A 52 -10.63 -1.46 3.13
C GLN A 52 -9.61 -2.34 3.87
N LEU A 53 -10.06 -3.25 4.74
CA LEU A 53 -9.17 -4.17 5.45
C LEU A 53 -8.36 -5.07 4.51
N LYS A 54 -8.97 -5.55 3.42
CA LYS A 54 -8.26 -6.37 2.41
C LYS A 54 -7.20 -5.54 1.69
N PHE A 55 -7.51 -4.30 1.34
CA PHE A 55 -6.56 -3.40 0.71
C PHE A 55 -5.38 -3.10 1.64
N GLU A 56 -5.64 -2.66 2.87
CA GLU A 56 -4.61 -2.32 3.87
C GLU A 56 -3.67 -3.50 4.10
N LYS A 57 -4.22 -4.70 4.36
CA LYS A 57 -3.40 -5.91 4.56
C LYS A 57 -2.52 -6.23 3.35
N ASN A 58 -3.05 -6.09 2.13
CA ASN A 58 -2.29 -6.37 0.91
C ASN A 58 -1.23 -5.29 0.66
N PHE A 59 -1.55 -4.02 0.89
CA PHE A 59 -0.62 -2.90 0.77
C PHE A 59 0.54 -3.04 1.76
N ASP A 60 0.25 -3.29 3.05
CA ASP A 60 1.27 -3.45 4.09
C ASP A 60 2.23 -4.59 3.78
N HIS A 61 1.70 -5.72 3.29
CA HIS A 61 2.52 -6.85 2.86
C HIS A 61 3.49 -6.47 1.74
N TRP A 62 2.99 -5.91 0.63
CA TRP A 62 3.85 -5.58 -0.52
C TRP A 62 4.77 -4.40 -0.24
N PHE A 63 4.35 -3.45 0.60
CA PHE A 63 5.19 -2.35 1.04
C PHE A 63 6.36 -2.83 1.89
N LYS A 64 6.12 -3.75 2.83
CA LYS A 64 7.18 -4.38 3.62
C LYS A 64 8.16 -5.15 2.74
N VAL A 65 7.65 -6.00 1.83
CA VAL A 65 8.48 -6.76 0.88
C VAL A 65 9.34 -5.83 0.03
N PHE A 66 8.77 -4.72 -0.45
CA PHE A 66 9.50 -3.72 -1.20
C PHE A 66 10.58 -3.03 -0.35
N LEU A 67 10.26 -2.62 0.87
CA LEU A 67 11.21 -1.98 1.80
C LEU A 67 12.37 -2.90 2.14
N ASP A 68 12.10 -4.16 2.49
CA ASP A 68 13.12 -5.17 2.81
C ASP A 68 14.04 -5.40 1.59
N CYS A 69 13.47 -5.43 0.38
CA CYS A 69 14.24 -5.53 -0.86
C CYS A 69 15.13 -4.29 -1.08
N VAL A 70 14.60 -3.07 -0.95
CA VAL A 70 15.39 -1.83 -1.10
C VAL A 70 16.53 -1.80 -0.07
N GLN A 71 16.26 -2.22 1.17
CA GLN A 71 17.26 -2.26 2.24
C GLN A 71 18.39 -3.26 1.94
N PHE A 72 18.04 -4.46 1.44
CA PHE A 72 19.04 -5.44 1.00
C PHE A 72 19.95 -4.83 -0.06
N TYR A 73 19.38 -4.31 -1.15
CA TYR A 73 20.14 -3.72 -2.26
C TYR A 73 20.94 -2.47 -1.85
N ALA A 74 20.44 -1.67 -0.91
CA ALA A 74 21.16 -0.53 -0.37
C ALA A 74 22.43 -0.96 0.40
N SER A 75 22.35 -2.09 1.09
CA SER A 75 23.44 -2.61 1.92
C SER A 75 24.46 -3.44 1.12
N SER A 76 24.05 -4.08 0.03
CA SER A 76 24.90 -5.01 -0.74
C SER A 76 25.47 -4.44 -2.04
N GLU A 77 24.70 -3.64 -2.78
CA GLU A 77 25.02 -3.30 -4.18
C GLU A 77 25.05 -1.80 -4.45
N ASN A 78 24.18 -1.02 -3.80
CA ASN A 78 24.06 0.40 -4.08
C ASN A 78 23.69 1.24 -2.85
N GLY A 79 24.72 1.70 -2.13
CA GLY A 79 24.57 2.59 -0.97
C GLY A 79 23.83 3.90 -1.24
N SER A 80 23.71 4.33 -2.51
CA SER A 80 22.93 5.52 -2.86
C SER A 80 21.42 5.37 -2.59
N LEU A 81 20.95 4.15 -2.32
CA LEU A 81 19.56 3.87 -1.95
C LEU A 81 19.27 4.04 -0.44
N LEU A 82 20.29 4.22 0.40
CA LEU A 82 20.12 4.41 1.85
C LEU A 82 19.17 5.56 2.22
N PRO A 83 19.21 6.75 1.57
CA PRO A 83 18.25 7.82 1.86
C PRO A 83 16.79 7.40 1.59
N LEU A 84 16.57 6.58 0.56
CA LEU A 84 15.25 6.05 0.23
C LEU A 84 14.77 5.09 1.33
N VAL A 85 15.62 4.18 1.80
CA VAL A 85 15.33 3.27 2.93
C VAL A 85 14.93 4.07 4.18
N VAL A 86 15.72 5.07 4.56
CA VAL A 86 15.45 5.91 5.74
C VAL A 86 14.09 6.59 5.62
N ARG A 87 13.80 7.19 4.46
CA ARG A 87 12.52 7.87 4.22
C ARG A 87 11.35 6.89 4.32
N LEU A 88 11.41 5.75 3.64
CA LEU A 88 10.34 4.75 3.65
C LEU A 88 10.11 4.15 5.04
N SER A 89 11.18 3.86 5.79
CA SER A 89 11.10 3.35 7.17
C SER A 89 10.50 4.37 8.16
N SER A 90 10.68 5.67 7.91
CA SER A 90 10.04 6.72 8.72
C SER A 90 8.53 6.83 8.47
N ILE A 91 8.09 6.47 7.27
CA ILE A 91 6.67 6.46 6.88
C ILE A 91 6.01 5.20 7.44
N SER A 92 6.67 4.04 7.31
CA SER A 92 6.19 2.77 7.87
C SER A 92 5.91 2.87 9.37
N ARG A 93 6.84 3.46 10.14
CA ARG A 93 6.69 3.61 11.60
C ARG A 93 5.51 4.49 12.00
N ARG A 94 5.15 5.48 11.19
CA ARG A 94 3.97 6.33 11.44
C ARG A 94 2.66 5.59 11.22
N SER A 95 2.62 4.61 10.31
CA SER A 95 1.42 3.83 10.02
C SER A 95 1.04 2.84 11.12
N THR A 96 1.99 2.42 11.96
CA THR A 96 1.78 1.46 13.07
C THR A 96 1.41 2.11 14.40
N SER A 97 1.27 3.44 14.46
CA SER A 97 1.03 4.21 15.71
C SER A 97 -0.40 4.70 15.87
N THR A 98 -1.34 4.20 15.06
CA THR A 98 -2.80 4.47 15.11
C THR A 98 -3.54 3.15 15.21
#